data_AF-A0A371R6B3-F1
#
_entry.id   AF-A0A371R6B3-F1
#
_cell.length_a   1.000
_cell.length_b   1.000
_cell.length_c   1.000
_cell.angle_alpha   90.00
_cell.angle_beta   90.00
_cell.angle_gamma   90.00
#
_symmetry.space_group_name_H-M   'P 1'
#
loop_
_entity.id
_entity.type
_entity.pdbx_description
1 polymer ?
#
loop_
_entity_poly.entity_id
_entity_poly.type
_entity_poly.pdbx_seq_one_letter_code
_entity_poly.pdbx_strand_id
1 'polypeptide(L)'
;MTSLEVLILTAFALIIIFAALPYVINTLYASLAPLEYRSAVGYVLAFADALEGDFGMPGARKYFQLPKFIYGSFGAVNRTYTVSLTCGGDVYSFRWYSFTLWYNSTYLVGSPGIIKGVRGGLITVPGDTILAVNATGMGVFAYPRVFVVSGSNEAYVYFINATVRARGGGYLTYEIGGVETRQYPNCIGATLTVAGRSVSLPSGTVYVVTQYANITLR
;
A
#
# COMPACT_ATOMS: atom_id res chain seq x y z
N MET A 1 42.76 6.06 -50.39
CA MET A 1 41.49 5.48 -49.91
C MET A 1 40.54 5.43 -51.07
N THR A 2 40.17 4.23 -51.50
CA THR A 2 39.21 4.01 -52.60
C THR A 2 37.78 3.97 -52.04
N SER A 3 36.78 4.36 -52.83
CA SER A 3 35.37 4.41 -52.39
C SER A 3 34.85 3.07 -51.84
N LEU A 4 35.43 1.96 -52.30
CA LEU A 4 35.11 0.60 -51.88
C LEU A 4 35.60 0.27 -50.47
N GLU A 5 36.78 0.75 -50.05
CA GLU A 5 37.28 0.57 -48.68
C GLU A 5 36.39 1.31 -47.66
N VAL A 6 35.93 2.51 -48.00
CA VAL A 6 35.02 3.30 -47.15
C VAL A 6 33.67 2.60 -47.02
N LEU A 7 33.15 2.01 -48.10
CA LEU A 7 31.90 1.26 -48.07
C LEU A 7 31.99 0.01 -47.18
N ILE A 8 33.09 -0.73 -47.26
CA ILE A 8 33.30 -1.92 -46.43
C ILE A 8 33.45 -1.53 -44.95
N LEU A 9 34.23 -0.50 -44.63
CA LEU A 9 34.41 -0.03 -43.25
C LEU A 9 33.11 0.46 -42.63
N THR A 10 32.31 1.23 -43.38
CA THR A 10 31.00 1.71 -42.92
C THR A 10 29.99 0.57 -42.72
N ALA A 11 30.00 -0.44 -43.59
CA ALA A 11 29.15 -1.62 -43.43
C ALA A 11 29.49 -2.42 -42.16
N PHE A 12 30.77 -2.66 -41.88
CA PHE A 12 31.18 -3.33 -40.64
C PHE A 12 30.86 -2.51 -39.39
N ALA A 13 31.05 -1.19 -39.44
CA ALA A 13 30.69 -0.31 -38.33
C ALA A 13 29.18 -0.35 -38.02
N LEU A 14 28.33 -0.32 -39.06
CA LEU A 14 26.88 -0.43 -38.91
C LEU A 14 26.46 -1.78 -38.31
N ILE A 15 27.06 -2.89 -38.76
CA ILE A 15 26.78 -4.23 -38.21
C ILE A 15 27.11 -4.28 -36.71
N ILE A 16 28.27 -3.75 -36.31
CA ILE A 16 28.68 -3.71 -34.90
C ILE A 16 27.69 -2.85 -34.08
N ILE A 17 27.28 -1.69 -34.59
CA ILE A 17 26.32 -0.81 -33.92
C ILE A 17 24.97 -1.51 -33.76
N PHE A 18 24.44 -2.14 -34.81
CA PHE A 18 23.15 -2.85 -34.75
C PHE A 18 23.19 -4.07 -33.83
N ALA A 19 24.33 -4.76 -33.73
CA ALA A 19 24.50 -5.88 -32.80
C ALA A 19 24.62 -5.41 -31.34
N ALA A 20 25.26 -4.26 -31.10
CA ALA A 20 25.45 -3.71 -29.75
C ALA A 20 24.19 -2.99 -29.21
N LEU A 21 23.35 -2.41 -30.08
CA LEU A 21 22.20 -1.60 -29.67
C LEU A 21 21.21 -2.35 -28.74
N PRO A 22 20.78 -3.59 -29.05
CA PRO A 22 19.86 -4.34 -28.18
C PRO A 22 20.48 -4.63 -26.81
N TYR A 23 21.79 -4.87 -26.78
CA TYR A 23 22.52 -5.12 -25.53
C TYR A 23 22.53 -3.86 -24.66
N VAL A 24 22.94 -2.71 -25.21
CA VAL A 24 22.97 -1.43 -24.48
C VAL A 24 21.58 -1.04 -23.97
N ILE A 25 20.55 -1.21 -24.80
CA ILE A 25 19.16 -0.91 -24.41
C ILE A 25 18.71 -1.82 -23.25
N ASN A 26 18.99 -3.12 -23.32
CA ASN A 26 18.64 -4.04 -22.24
C ASN A 26 19.40 -3.71 -20.94
N THR A 27 20.68 -3.32 -21.01
CA THR A 27 21.45 -2.90 -19.84
C THR A 27 20.90 -1.61 -19.22
N LEU A 28 20.47 -0.65 -20.05
CA LEU A 28 19.82 0.58 -19.57
C LEU A 28 18.50 0.27 -18.87
N TYR A 29 17.65 -0.59 -19.45
CA TYR A 29 16.40 -0.99 -18.79
C TYR A 29 16.62 -1.75 -17.48
N ALA A 30 17.62 -2.65 -17.44
CA ALA A 30 17.99 -3.38 -16.24
C ALA A 30 18.52 -2.48 -15.11
N SER A 31 19.06 -1.29 -15.42
CA SER A 31 19.59 -0.36 -14.41
C SER A 31 18.58 0.72 -14.01
N LEU A 32 17.74 1.21 -14.93
CA LEU A 32 16.78 2.28 -14.67
C LEU A 32 15.48 1.78 -14.00
N ALA A 33 15.00 0.59 -14.34
CA ALA A 33 13.78 0.05 -13.74
C ALA A 33 13.89 -0.17 -12.21
N PRO A 34 15.01 -0.69 -11.66
CA PRO A 34 15.21 -0.76 -10.21
C PRO A 34 15.27 0.60 -9.52
N LEU A 35 15.81 1.63 -10.19
CA LEU A 35 15.83 2.99 -9.66
C LEU A 35 14.42 3.57 -9.55
N GLU A 36 13.62 3.44 -10.61
CA GLU A 36 12.21 3.86 -10.59
C GLU A 36 11.43 3.13 -9.50
N TYR A 37 11.65 1.81 -9.34
CA TYR A 37 11.04 1.04 -8.26
C TYR A 37 11.41 1.58 -6.87
N ARG A 38 12.67 1.91 -6.62
CA ARG A 38 13.09 2.49 -5.32
C ARG A 38 12.42 3.84 -5.07
N SER A 39 12.27 4.67 -6.10
CA SER A 39 11.51 5.92 -6.02
C SER A 39 10.02 5.68 -5.73
N ALA A 40 9.41 4.68 -6.37
CA ALA A 40 8.02 4.30 -6.10
C ALA A 40 7.83 3.78 -4.67
N VAL A 41 8.76 2.95 -4.17
CA VAL A 41 8.77 2.47 -2.79
C VAL A 41 8.86 3.63 -1.80
N GLY A 42 9.83 4.53 -1.99
CA GLY A 42 10.00 5.70 -1.14
C GLY A 42 8.76 6.59 -1.14
N TYR A 43 8.12 6.77 -2.30
CA TYR A 43 6.87 7.50 -2.42
C TYR A 43 5.73 6.86 -1.63
N VAL A 44 5.53 5.55 -1.79
CA VAL A 44 4.48 4.79 -1.09
C VAL A 44 4.70 4.79 0.42
N LEU A 45 5.96 4.66 0.86
CA LEU A 45 6.33 4.75 2.29
C LEU A 45 6.05 6.13 2.85
N ALA A 46 6.51 7.18 2.18
CA ALA A 46 6.27 8.57 2.61
C ALA A 46 4.78 8.89 2.70
N PHE A 47 3.98 8.42 1.74
CA PHE A 47 2.53 8.52 1.79
C PHE A 47 1.96 7.77 3.01
N ALA A 48 2.41 6.54 3.25
CA ALA A 48 1.93 5.73 4.36
C ALA A 48 2.30 6.34 5.72
N ASP A 49 3.52 6.85 5.89
CA ASP A 49 3.98 7.53 7.11
C ASP A 49 3.19 8.83 7.35
N ALA A 50 2.98 9.63 6.31
CA ALA A 50 2.24 10.87 6.43
C ALA A 50 0.77 10.65 6.77
N LEU A 51 0.13 9.65 6.13
CA LEU A 51 -1.26 9.28 6.41
C LEU A 51 -1.39 8.76 7.84
N GLU A 52 -0.44 7.92 8.29
CA GLU A 52 -0.43 7.38 9.65
C GLU A 52 -0.18 8.46 10.71
N GLY A 53 0.69 9.43 10.43
CA GLY A 53 0.96 10.57 11.31
C GLY A 53 -0.22 11.55 11.46
N ASP A 54 -1.13 11.61 10.49
CA ASP A 54 -2.30 12.51 10.54
C ASP A 54 -3.56 11.81 11.09
N PHE A 55 -3.48 10.53 11.47
CA PHE A 55 -4.62 9.85 12.09
C PHE A 55 -5.03 10.49 13.41
N GLY A 56 -6.34 10.61 13.62
CA GLY A 56 -6.89 11.34 14.76
C GLY A 56 -6.89 12.86 14.60
N MET A 57 -6.51 13.39 13.42
CA MET A 57 -6.60 14.82 13.10
C MET A 57 -7.65 15.10 12.00
N PRO A 58 -8.96 15.19 12.34
CA PRO A 58 -10.00 15.51 11.37
C PRO A 58 -9.71 16.82 10.61
N GLY A 59 -9.87 16.78 9.29
CA GLY A 59 -9.59 17.90 8.40
C GLY A 59 -8.14 17.99 7.91
N ALA A 60 -7.23 17.15 8.41
CA ALA A 60 -5.87 17.07 7.88
C ALA A 60 -5.89 16.65 6.40
N ARG A 61 -5.19 17.42 5.55
CA ARG A 61 -5.13 17.21 4.11
C ARG A 61 -3.70 17.37 3.64
N LYS A 62 -3.22 16.42 2.82
CA LYS A 62 -1.91 16.51 2.17
C LYS A 62 -1.99 16.14 0.70
N TYR A 63 -1.02 16.66 -0.05
CA TYR A 63 -0.87 16.47 -1.49
C TYR A 63 0.52 15.91 -1.76
N PHE A 64 0.57 14.85 -2.56
CA PHE A 64 1.77 14.16 -2.98
C PHE A 64 1.81 14.19 -4.49
N GLN A 65 2.80 14.87 -5.06
CA GLN A 65 2.99 14.84 -6.50
C GLN A 65 3.44 13.44 -6.92
N LEU A 66 2.74 12.84 -7.89
CA LEU A 66 3.12 11.52 -8.39
C LEU A 66 4.42 11.62 -9.19
N PRO A 67 5.42 10.77 -8.90
CA PRO A 67 6.56 10.61 -9.78
C PRO A 67 6.09 10.16 -11.17
N LYS A 68 6.83 10.57 -12.21
CA LYS A 68 6.60 10.04 -13.55
C LYS A 68 7.22 8.66 -13.63
N PHE A 69 6.37 7.64 -13.75
CA PHE A 69 6.77 6.25 -13.95
C PHE A 69 6.81 5.96 -15.45
N ILE A 70 7.95 5.47 -15.94
CA ILE A 70 8.22 5.10 -17.33
C ILE A 70 8.19 3.57 -17.48
N TYR A 71 8.69 2.85 -16.48
CA TYR A 71 8.87 1.40 -16.47
C TYR A 71 7.80 0.64 -15.68
N GLY A 72 6.89 1.36 -15.04
CA GLY A 72 5.81 0.79 -14.25
C GLY A 72 4.53 1.62 -14.30
N SER A 73 3.53 1.10 -13.60
CA SER A 73 2.22 1.71 -13.45
C SER A 73 1.88 1.85 -11.97
N PHE A 74 1.29 2.98 -11.63
CA PHE A 74 0.80 3.27 -10.29
C PHE A 74 -0.71 3.37 -10.32
N GLY A 75 -1.37 2.78 -9.33
CA GLY A 75 -2.81 2.80 -9.24
C GLY A 75 -3.33 2.54 -7.84
N ALA A 76 -4.65 2.57 -7.74
CA ALA A 76 -5.36 2.38 -6.49
C ALA A 76 -6.64 1.56 -6.72
N VAL A 77 -6.98 0.71 -5.76
CA VAL A 77 -8.17 -0.15 -5.81
C VAL A 77 -8.91 -0.06 -4.48
N ASN A 78 -10.24 0.06 -4.53
CA ASN A 78 -11.07 -0.08 -3.34
C ASN A 78 -11.26 -1.56 -2.99
N ARG A 79 -11.14 -1.88 -1.71
CA ARG A 79 -11.41 -3.20 -1.13
C ARG A 79 -12.51 -3.05 -0.09
N THR A 80 -13.36 -4.06 0.04
CA THR A 80 -14.36 -4.11 1.10
C THR A 80 -14.17 -5.40 1.86
N TYR A 81 -14.03 -5.30 3.18
CA TYR A 81 -13.91 -6.43 4.08
C TYR A 81 -15.10 -6.47 5.03
N THR A 82 -15.57 -7.67 5.34
CA THR A 82 -16.51 -7.88 6.45
C THR A 82 -15.69 -8.10 7.71
N VAL A 83 -16.01 -7.32 8.74
CA VAL A 83 -15.46 -7.50 10.07
C VAL A 83 -16.60 -7.90 11.00
N SER A 84 -16.40 -8.96 11.77
CA SER A 84 -17.34 -9.40 12.78
C SER A 84 -16.72 -9.36 14.16
N LEU A 85 -17.48 -8.89 15.14
CA LEU A 85 -17.15 -8.92 16.55
C LEU A 85 -18.16 -9.84 17.23
N THR A 86 -17.69 -10.93 17.82
CA THR A 86 -18.50 -11.82 18.63
C THR A 86 -18.31 -11.48 20.10
N CYS A 87 -19.38 -11.24 20.84
CA CYS A 87 -19.37 -10.94 22.27
C CYS A 87 -20.47 -11.73 22.99
N GLY A 88 -20.12 -12.64 23.90
CA GLY A 88 -21.11 -13.35 24.73
C GLY A 88 -22.14 -14.19 23.95
N GLY A 89 -21.86 -14.52 22.68
CA GLY A 89 -22.79 -15.22 21.78
C GLY A 89 -23.45 -14.31 20.74
N ASP A 90 -23.46 -12.99 20.95
CA ASP A 90 -23.96 -12.03 19.97
C ASP A 90 -22.89 -11.74 18.90
N VAL A 91 -23.31 -11.63 17.64
CA VAL A 91 -22.43 -11.33 16.51
C VAL A 91 -22.78 -9.98 15.91
N TYR A 92 -21.87 -9.03 16.05
CA TYR A 92 -21.94 -7.70 15.45
C TYR A 92 -21.12 -7.68 14.17
N SER A 93 -21.75 -7.40 13.03
CA SER A 93 -21.05 -7.31 11.74
C SER A 93 -21.02 -5.89 11.21
N PHE A 94 -19.88 -5.49 10.66
CA PHE A 94 -19.67 -4.19 10.04
C PHE A 94 -18.85 -4.30 8.77
N ARG A 95 -19.09 -3.38 7.84
CA ARG A 95 -18.36 -3.29 6.57
C ARG A 95 -17.21 -2.30 6.73
N TRP A 96 -16.00 -2.78 6.47
CA TRP A 96 -14.80 -1.97 6.42
C TRP A 96 -14.44 -1.70 4.96
N TYR A 97 -14.55 -0.43 4.53
CA TYR A 97 -14.01 -0.01 3.24
C TYR A 97 -12.53 0.34 3.42
N SER A 98 -11.70 -0.30 2.62
CA SER A 98 -10.26 -0.18 2.61
C SER A 98 -9.80 0.16 1.20
N PHE A 99 -8.56 0.59 1.07
CA PHE A 99 -7.94 0.84 -0.22
C PHE A 99 -6.62 0.07 -0.32
N THR A 100 -6.21 -0.18 -1.55
CA THR A 100 -4.89 -0.71 -1.85
C THR A 100 -4.26 0.20 -2.88
N LEU A 101 -3.18 0.89 -2.51
CA LEU A 101 -2.30 1.54 -3.48
C LEU A 101 -1.32 0.50 -3.99
N TRP A 102 -1.04 0.55 -5.28
CA TRP A 102 -0.12 -0.38 -5.90
C TRP A 102 0.77 0.33 -6.91
N TYR A 103 2.00 -0.14 -7.00
CA TYR A 103 2.94 0.15 -8.06
C TYR A 103 3.43 -1.18 -8.62
N ASN A 104 3.34 -1.38 -9.93
CA ASN A 104 3.85 -2.58 -10.60
C ASN A 104 4.77 -2.18 -11.75
N SER A 105 5.94 -2.80 -11.83
CA SER A 105 6.87 -2.66 -12.96
C SER A 105 7.03 -4.00 -13.67
N THR A 106 7.02 -3.96 -15.00
CA THR A 106 7.21 -5.15 -15.85
C THR A 106 8.68 -5.56 -15.99
N TYR A 107 9.60 -4.66 -15.61
CA TYR A 107 11.05 -4.82 -15.79
C TYR A 107 11.78 -5.17 -14.48
N LEU A 108 11.05 -5.32 -13.38
CA LEU A 108 11.61 -5.68 -12.08
C LEU A 108 11.20 -7.11 -11.70
N VAL A 109 12.18 -7.91 -11.32
CA VAL A 109 11.99 -9.20 -10.63
C VAL A 109 12.78 -9.15 -9.33
N GLY A 110 12.23 -8.45 -8.34
CA GLY A 110 12.74 -8.39 -6.98
C GLY A 110 12.24 -9.54 -6.11
N SER A 111 12.74 -9.58 -4.87
CA SER A 111 12.24 -10.52 -3.87
C SER A 111 10.96 -10.00 -3.20
N PRO A 112 9.92 -10.82 -3.01
CA PRO A 112 8.78 -10.44 -2.19
C PRO A 112 9.21 -10.27 -0.72
N GLY A 113 8.59 -9.31 -0.02
CA GLY A 113 8.93 -9.02 1.36
C GLY A 113 8.13 -7.85 1.93
N ILE A 114 8.03 -7.77 3.27
CA ILE A 114 7.41 -6.61 3.92
C ILE A 114 8.44 -5.48 4.00
N ILE A 115 8.06 -4.29 3.56
CA ILE A 115 8.90 -3.09 3.59
C ILE A 115 8.53 -2.25 4.83
N LYS A 116 7.23 -2.11 5.10
CA LYS A 116 6.71 -1.45 6.30
C LYS A 116 5.73 -2.37 7.02
N GLY A 117 5.98 -2.54 8.31
CA GLY A 117 5.26 -3.43 9.20
C GLY A 117 6.02 -4.73 9.47
N VAL A 118 5.59 -5.47 10.49
CA VAL A 118 6.23 -6.70 10.95
C VAL A 118 5.55 -7.94 10.37
N ARG A 119 4.23 -7.87 10.10
CA ARG A 119 3.43 -9.00 9.61
C ARG A 119 2.51 -8.60 8.45
N GLY A 120 2.52 -9.35 7.34
CA GLY A 120 1.68 -9.09 6.16
C GLY A 120 0.17 -9.37 6.32
N GLY A 121 -0.37 -9.42 7.54
CA GLY A 121 -1.79 -9.66 7.81
C GLY A 121 -2.66 -8.40 7.74
N LEU A 122 -3.99 -8.57 7.81
CA LEU A 122 -4.94 -7.46 7.93
C LEU A 122 -5.17 -6.99 9.37
N ILE A 123 -4.71 -7.77 10.35
CA ILE A 123 -4.80 -7.42 11.77
C ILE A 123 -3.39 -7.18 12.28
N THR A 124 -3.23 -6.13 13.07
CA THR A 124 -1.97 -5.70 13.67
C THR A 124 -2.20 -5.27 15.13
N VAL A 125 -1.13 -5.24 15.92
CA VAL A 125 -1.12 -5.01 17.37
C VAL A 125 -0.06 -3.95 17.72
N PRO A 126 -0.05 -3.38 18.94
CA PRO A 126 0.97 -2.42 19.35
C PRO A 126 2.39 -2.94 19.11
N GLY A 127 3.24 -2.09 18.53
CA GLY A 127 4.59 -2.44 18.08
C GLY A 127 4.69 -2.73 16.58
N ASP A 128 3.57 -2.64 15.84
CA ASP A 128 3.51 -2.76 14.39
C ASP A 128 2.67 -1.59 13.82
N THR A 129 2.69 -1.38 12.50
CA THR A 129 2.17 -0.17 11.84
C THR A 129 0.71 -0.32 11.37
N ILE A 130 -0.07 0.75 11.37
CA ILE A 130 -1.47 0.67 10.89
C ILE A 130 -1.50 0.50 9.37
N LEU A 131 -0.59 1.15 8.64
CA LEU A 131 -0.39 0.88 7.21
C LEU A 131 0.75 -0.10 6.98
N ALA A 132 0.46 -1.19 6.27
CA ALA A 132 1.47 -2.10 5.76
C ALA A 132 1.87 -1.75 4.33
N VAL A 133 3.15 -1.94 4.01
CA VAL A 133 3.69 -1.82 2.67
C VAL A 133 4.43 -3.11 2.33
N ASN A 134 3.94 -3.87 1.35
CA ASN A 134 4.49 -5.15 0.93
C ASN A 134 5.03 -5.07 -0.50
N ALA A 135 6.21 -5.63 -0.73
CA ALA A 135 6.73 -5.96 -2.04
C ALA A 135 6.22 -7.34 -2.49
N THR A 136 5.78 -7.45 -3.74
CA THR A 136 5.34 -8.72 -4.37
C THR A 136 6.38 -9.30 -5.32
N GLY A 137 7.56 -8.69 -5.41
CA GLY A 137 8.62 -9.04 -6.35
C GLY A 137 8.53 -8.29 -7.68
N MET A 138 7.34 -7.96 -8.19
CA MET A 138 7.18 -7.11 -9.38
C MET A 138 6.70 -5.69 -9.05
N GLY A 139 6.49 -5.41 -7.78
CA GLY A 139 5.82 -4.19 -7.36
C GLY A 139 5.67 -4.07 -5.86
N VAL A 140 4.97 -3.02 -5.45
CA VAL A 140 4.70 -2.69 -4.05
C VAL A 140 3.23 -2.35 -3.86
N PHE A 141 2.67 -2.80 -2.74
CA PHE A 141 1.29 -2.59 -2.35
C PHE A 141 1.25 -1.99 -0.95
N ALA A 142 0.48 -0.92 -0.78
CA ALA A 142 0.17 -0.35 0.52
C ALA A 142 -1.31 -0.49 0.84
N TYR A 143 -1.60 -0.92 2.06
CA TYR A 143 -2.98 -1.11 2.53
C TYR A 143 -3.08 -0.84 4.04
N PRO A 144 -4.20 -0.26 4.51
CA PRO A 144 -4.45 -0.12 5.93
C PRO A 144 -4.82 -1.46 6.56
N ARG A 145 -4.53 -1.60 7.84
CA ARG A 145 -4.81 -2.77 8.68
C ARG A 145 -5.69 -2.37 9.85
N VAL A 146 -6.34 -3.37 10.45
CA VAL A 146 -7.09 -3.22 11.69
C VAL A 146 -6.09 -3.29 12.85
N PHE A 147 -6.02 -2.23 13.64
CA PHE A 147 -5.10 -2.09 14.76
C PHE A 147 -5.83 -2.37 16.07
N VAL A 148 -5.39 -3.41 16.77
CA VAL A 148 -6.06 -3.92 17.97
C VAL A 148 -5.18 -3.68 19.19
N VAL A 149 -5.66 -2.86 20.12
CA VAL A 149 -5.02 -2.61 21.42
C VAL A 149 -5.81 -3.32 22.50
N SER A 150 -5.21 -4.34 23.11
CA SER A 150 -5.83 -5.10 24.20
C SER A 150 -5.25 -4.67 25.54
N GLY A 151 -6.11 -4.23 26.46
CA GLY A 151 -5.80 -4.01 27.87
C GLY A 151 -6.22 -5.19 28.75
N SER A 152 -6.39 -4.95 30.05
CA SER A 152 -6.83 -5.97 31.01
C SER A 152 -8.34 -6.27 30.91
N ASN A 153 -9.17 -5.23 30.88
CA ASN A 153 -10.64 -5.32 30.81
C ASN A 153 -11.25 -4.47 29.67
N GLU A 154 -10.41 -3.91 28.81
CA GLU A 154 -10.82 -3.09 27.68
C GLU A 154 -10.04 -3.46 26.43
N ALA A 155 -10.68 -3.40 25.27
CA ALA A 155 -10.02 -3.55 23.98
C ALA A 155 -10.44 -2.42 23.04
N TYR A 156 -9.48 -1.87 22.30
CA TYR A 156 -9.74 -0.87 21.27
C TYR A 156 -9.40 -1.45 19.90
N VAL A 157 -10.37 -1.47 19.00
CA VAL A 157 -10.24 -1.93 17.63
C VAL A 157 -10.33 -0.71 16.72
N TYR A 158 -9.19 -0.28 16.19
CA TYR A 158 -9.08 0.85 15.29
C TYR A 158 -9.05 0.37 13.84
N PHE A 159 -9.88 0.95 12.98
CA PHE A 159 -9.73 0.77 11.54
C PHE A 159 -10.02 2.06 10.78
N ILE A 160 -9.34 2.20 9.64
CA ILE A 160 -9.47 3.35 8.76
C ILE A 160 -10.46 3.00 7.67
N ASN A 161 -11.63 3.59 7.72
CA ASN A 161 -12.64 3.48 6.70
C ASN A 161 -12.32 4.44 5.56
N ALA A 162 -11.64 3.91 4.53
CA ALA A 162 -11.08 4.70 3.46
C ALA A 162 -11.63 4.30 2.10
N THR A 163 -11.89 5.31 1.27
CA THR A 163 -12.22 5.12 -0.14
C THR A 163 -11.22 5.85 -1.00
N VAL A 164 -10.86 5.25 -2.13
CA VAL A 164 -10.01 5.85 -3.14
C VAL A 164 -10.79 6.18 -4.40
N ARG A 165 -10.57 7.38 -4.95
CA ARG A 165 -11.12 7.83 -6.24
C ARG A 165 -9.98 8.08 -7.21
N ALA A 166 -9.94 7.34 -8.32
CA ALA A 166 -9.00 7.58 -9.41
C ALA A 166 -9.66 8.43 -10.50
N ARG A 167 -9.08 9.59 -10.81
CA ARG A 167 -9.56 10.57 -11.81
C ARG A 167 -8.47 11.05 -12.77
N GLY A 168 -7.29 10.44 -12.77
CA GLY A 168 -6.16 10.80 -13.62
C GLY A 168 -4.81 10.36 -13.03
N GLY A 169 -3.72 10.91 -13.54
CA GLY A 169 -2.36 10.73 -13.02
C GLY A 169 -1.56 12.03 -13.00
N GLY A 170 -1.29 12.53 -11.80
CA GLY A 170 -0.53 13.75 -11.52
C GLY A 170 -0.27 13.99 -10.01
N TYR A 171 -1.23 13.69 -9.13
CA TYR A 171 -1.04 13.73 -7.68
C TYR A 171 -1.94 12.77 -6.91
N LEU A 172 -1.45 12.33 -5.75
CA LEU A 172 -2.22 11.62 -4.73
C LEU A 172 -2.52 12.59 -3.59
N THR A 173 -3.76 12.64 -3.14
CA THR A 173 -4.15 13.44 -1.98
C THR A 173 -5.00 12.60 -1.04
N TYR A 174 -4.95 12.93 0.24
CA TYR A 174 -5.88 12.40 1.22
C TYR A 174 -6.46 13.52 2.06
N GLU A 175 -7.65 13.23 2.59
CA GLU A 175 -8.33 14.02 3.60
C GLU A 175 -8.76 13.10 4.74
N ILE A 176 -8.37 13.44 5.97
CA ILE A 176 -8.80 12.75 7.17
C ILE A 176 -10.18 13.28 7.58
N GLY A 177 -11.15 12.37 7.70
CA GLY A 177 -12.51 12.67 8.15
C GLY A 177 -12.66 12.63 9.66
N GLY A 178 -13.91 12.58 10.13
CA GLY A 178 -14.22 12.40 11.55
C GLY A 178 -13.89 11.02 12.08
N VAL A 179 -14.09 10.85 13.39
CA VAL A 179 -13.95 9.57 14.10
C VAL A 179 -15.32 9.19 14.64
N GLU A 180 -15.72 7.93 14.44
CA GLU A 180 -16.89 7.33 15.08
C GLU A 180 -16.42 6.25 16.06
N THR A 181 -16.88 6.33 17.31
CA THR A 181 -16.58 5.32 18.33
C THR A 181 -17.87 4.60 18.70
N ARG A 182 -17.86 3.28 18.60
CA ARG A 182 -18.93 2.40 19.08
C ARG A 182 -18.42 1.59 20.25
N GLN A 183 -19.23 1.50 21.30
CA GLN A 183 -18.90 0.76 22.50
C GLN A 183 -19.77 -0.49 22.60
N TYR A 184 -19.12 -1.61 22.89
CA TYR A 184 -19.76 -2.88 23.18
C TYR A 184 -19.40 -3.28 24.61
N PRO A 185 -20.24 -2.92 25.60
CA PRO A 185 -19.97 -3.22 27.01
C PRO A 185 -20.23 -4.71 27.33
N ASN A 186 -19.60 -5.20 28.39
CA ASN A 186 -19.82 -6.55 28.94
C ASN A 186 -19.61 -7.70 27.92
N CYS A 187 -18.68 -7.52 26.98
CA CYS A 187 -18.28 -8.56 26.05
C CYS A 187 -17.50 -9.66 26.77
N ILE A 188 -18.08 -10.87 26.86
CA ILE A 188 -17.43 -12.07 27.38
C ILE A 188 -16.93 -12.92 26.21
N GLY A 189 -15.66 -13.35 26.25
CA GLY A 189 -15.09 -14.19 25.18
C GLY A 189 -15.02 -13.48 23.83
N ALA A 190 -14.70 -12.18 23.85
CA ALA A 190 -14.73 -11.33 22.68
C ALA A 190 -13.78 -11.83 21.58
N THR A 191 -14.28 -11.95 20.35
CA THR A 191 -13.48 -12.38 19.20
C THR A 191 -13.73 -11.46 18.01
N LEU A 192 -12.67 -10.82 17.52
CA LEU A 192 -12.71 -10.01 16.30
C LEU A 192 -12.28 -10.87 15.13
N THR A 193 -13.09 -10.94 14.07
CA THR A 193 -12.76 -11.64 12.83
C THR A 193 -12.73 -10.69 11.65
N VAL A 194 -11.59 -10.61 10.96
CA VAL A 194 -11.37 -9.77 9.77
C VAL A 194 -10.99 -10.68 8.61
N ALA A 195 -11.81 -10.70 7.57
CA ALA A 195 -11.55 -11.50 6.35
C ALA A 195 -11.18 -12.98 6.65
N GLY A 196 -11.85 -13.60 7.61
CA GLY A 196 -11.63 -15.00 8.00
C GLY A 196 -10.48 -15.24 8.99
N ARG A 197 -9.76 -14.20 9.42
CA ARG A 197 -8.77 -14.31 10.52
C ARG A 197 -9.34 -13.75 11.81
N SER A 198 -9.22 -14.51 12.88
CA SER A 198 -9.77 -14.15 14.19
C SER A 198 -8.67 -13.80 15.20
N VAL A 199 -8.96 -12.84 16.07
CA VAL A 199 -8.14 -12.45 17.22
C VAL A 199 -9.04 -12.37 18.44
N SER A 200 -8.64 -13.08 19.51
CA SER A 200 -9.30 -13.00 20.81
C SER A 200 -8.98 -11.67 21.49
N LEU A 201 -10.01 -11.05 22.05
CA LEU A 201 -9.94 -9.82 22.82
C LEU A 201 -10.20 -10.13 24.30
N PRO A 202 -9.69 -9.32 25.24
CA PRO A 202 -10.02 -9.45 26.65
C PRO A 202 -11.52 -9.32 26.90
N SER A 203 -12.01 -9.99 27.95
CA SER A 203 -13.37 -9.81 28.41
C SER A 203 -13.53 -8.42 29.05
N GLY A 204 -14.66 -7.76 28.76
CA GLY A 204 -14.95 -6.42 29.27
C GLY A 204 -15.54 -5.52 28.19
N THR A 205 -15.03 -4.29 28.06
CA THR A 205 -15.56 -3.34 27.08
C THR A 205 -14.74 -3.34 25.80
N VAL A 206 -15.39 -3.56 24.65
CA VAL A 206 -14.74 -3.42 23.34
C VAL A 206 -15.17 -2.11 22.70
N TYR A 207 -14.20 -1.24 22.44
CA TYR A 207 -14.38 -0.01 21.69
C TYR A 207 -13.97 -0.24 20.24
N VAL A 208 -14.90 0.01 19.32
CA VAL A 208 -14.66 0.01 17.88
C VAL A 208 -14.54 1.45 17.42
N VAL A 209 -13.34 1.84 17.00
CA VAL A 209 -13.02 3.20 16.57
C VAL A 209 -12.81 3.21 15.05
N THR A 210 -13.68 3.94 14.37
CA THR A 210 -13.67 4.10 12.91
C THR A 210 -13.18 5.49 12.54
N GLN A 211 -12.00 5.57 11.93
CA GLN A 211 -11.49 6.82 11.35
C GLN A 211 -11.85 6.86 9.87
N TYR A 212 -12.52 7.92 9.41
CA TYR A 212 -12.78 8.08 7.98
C TYR A 212 -11.60 8.72 7.27
N ALA A 213 -11.33 8.30 6.03
CA ALA A 213 -10.38 8.97 5.15
C ALA A 213 -10.86 8.92 3.69
N ASN A 214 -10.61 9.99 2.93
CA ASN A 214 -10.91 10.04 1.51
C ASN A 214 -9.61 10.25 0.74
N ILE A 215 -9.29 9.32 -0.14
CA ILE A 215 -8.06 9.33 -0.93
C ILE A 215 -8.44 9.61 -2.38
N THR A 216 -7.74 10.53 -3.00
CA THR A 216 -7.96 10.86 -4.41
C THR A 216 -6.66 10.75 -5.17
N LEU A 217 -6.65 9.92 -6.21
CA LEU A 217 -5.60 9.84 -7.21
C LEU A 217 -6.09 10.63 -8.43
N ARG A 218 -5.44 11.74 -8.75
CA ARG A 218 -5.76 12.61 -9.88
C ARG A 218 -4.58 12.74 -10.80
#